data_AF-A0A0G2H4X1-F1
#
_entry.id   AF-A0A0G2H4X1-F1
#
_cell.length_a   1.000
_cell.length_b   1.000
_cell.length_c   1.000
_cell.angle_alpha   90.00
_cell.angle_beta   90.00
_cell.angle_gamma   90.00
#
_symmetry.space_group_name_H-M   'P 1'
#
loop_
_entity.id
_entity.type
_entity.pdbx_description
1 polymer ?
#
loop_
_entity_poly.entity_id
_entity_poly.type
_entity_poly.pdbx_seq_one_letter_code
_entity_poly.pdbx_strand_id
1 'polypeptide(L)'
;MPPSEYQERLKRQCLDIVLDVVPSWAQLGHVRLVCESGSNHWCGPWWEVRCVSGGPSRVVHLVHKGPDGRGCTRLKALRMLREELLSMR
;
A
#
# COMPACT_ATOMS: atom_id res chain seq x y z
N MET A 1 5.38 -0.68 18.94
CA MET A 1 3.92 -0.92 19.00
C MET A 1 3.53 -1.79 17.81
N PRO A 2 2.86 -2.94 18.02
CA PRO A 2 2.25 -3.68 16.93
C PRO A 2 1.19 -2.82 16.21
N PRO A 3 0.91 -3.06 14.92
CA PRO A 3 -0.15 -2.35 14.22
C PRO A 3 -1.49 -2.59 14.93
N SER A 4 -2.31 -1.55 15.07
CA SER A 4 -3.63 -1.69 15.67
C SER A 4 -4.53 -2.56 14.78
N GLU A 5 -5.49 -3.29 15.37
CA GLU A 5 -6.47 -4.08 14.60
C GLU A 5 -7.16 -3.24 13.51
N TYR A 6 -7.40 -1.96 13.80
CA TYR A 6 -7.94 -1.00 12.85
C TYR A 6 -7.00 -0.78 11.65
N GLN A 7 -5.70 -0.63 11.88
CA GLN A 7 -4.72 -0.47 10.82
C GLN A 7 -4.63 -1.73 9.94
N GLU A 8 -4.66 -2.92 10.54
CA GLU A 8 -4.67 -4.19 9.79
C GLU A 8 -5.94 -4.34 8.93
N ARG A 9 -7.11 -3.95 9.46
CA ARG A 9 -8.35 -3.92 8.70
C ARG A 9 -8.27 -2.97 7.49
N LEU A 10 -7.74 -1.77 7.70
CA LEU A 10 -7.53 -0.78 6.63
C LEU A 10 -6.58 -1.29 5.55
N LYS A 11 -5.49 -1.97 5.93
CA LYS A 11 -4.57 -2.60 4.98
C LYS A 11 -5.29 -3.63 4.11
N ARG A 12 -6.08 -4.52 4.72
CA ARG A 12 -6.86 -5.53 3.99
C ARG A 12 -7.81 -4.88 2.98
N GLN A 13 -8.57 -3.87 3.41
CA GLN A 13 -9.45 -3.13 2.50
C GLN A 13 -8.72 -2.52 1.31
N CYS A 14 -7.54 -1.92 1.53
CA CYS A 14 -6.75 -1.36 0.44
C CYS A 14 -6.29 -2.45 -0.55
N LEU A 15 -5.87 -3.62 -0.03
CA LEU A 15 -5.50 -4.76 -0.88
C LEU A 15 -6.69 -5.28 -1.68
N ASP A 16 -7.86 -5.43 -1.03
CA ASP A 16 -9.08 -5.88 -1.70
C ASP A 16 -9.48 -4.93 -2.83
N ILE A 17 -9.41 -3.61 -2.62
CA ILE A 17 -9.68 -2.61 -3.66
C ILE A 17 -8.70 -2.74 -4.83
N VAL A 18 -7.40 -2.90 -4.55
CA VAL A 18 -6.37 -3.06 -5.60
C VAL A 18 -6.66 -4.30 -6.45
N LEU A 19 -7.02 -5.41 -5.81
CA LEU A 19 -7.32 -6.66 -6.49
C LEU A 19 -8.60 -6.56 -7.35
N ASP A 20 -9.58 -5.76 -6.92
CA ASP A 20 -10.79 -5.45 -7.70
C ASP A 20 -10.48 -4.54 -8.91
N VAL A 21 -9.71 -3.47 -8.70
CA VAL A 21 -9.42 -2.46 -9.75
C VAL A 21 -8.52 -3.05 -10.82
N VAL A 22 -7.55 -3.89 -10.45
CA VAL A 22 -6.66 -4.53 -11.43
C VAL A 22 -6.44 -6.01 -11.11
N PRO A 23 -7.36 -6.88 -11.57
CA PRO A 23 -7.28 -8.33 -11.33
C PRO A 23 -6.01 -8.96 -11.91
N SER A 24 -5.45 -8.38 -12.98
CA SER A 24 -4.22 -8.85 -13.61
C SER A 24 -2.98 -8.71 -12.69
N TRP A 25 -3.02 -7.86 -11.67
CA TRP A 25 -1.90 -7.72 -10.73
C TRP A 25 -1.84 -8.85 -9.71
N ALA A 26 -2.98 -9.48 -9.39
CA ALA A 26 -3.04 -10.71 -8.60
C ALA A 26 -2.36 -11.88 -9.35
N GLN A 27 -2.41 -11.87 -10.68
CA GLN A 27 -1.83 -12.91 -11.53
C GLN A 27 -0.29 -12.82 -11.57
N LEU A 28 0.29 -11.67 -11.23
CA LEU A 28 1.75 -11.49 -11.18
C LEU A 28 2.39 -12.09 -9.92
N GLY A 29 1.63 -12.25 -8.83
CA GLY A 29 2.10 -12.84 -7.58
C GLY A 29 1.40 -12.29 -6.34
N HIS A 30 2.14 -12.16 -5.23
CA HIS A 30 1.58 -11.73 -3.95
C HIS A 30 1.63 -10.20 -3.79
N VAL A 31 0.47 -9.56 -3.66
CA VAL A 31 0.35 -8.12 -3.42
C VAL A 31 0.43 -7.81 -1.93
N ARG A 32 1.23 -6.81 -1.55
CA ARG A 32 1.38 -6.35 -0.17
C ARG A 32 1.50 -4.84 -0.08
N LEU A 33 1.19 -4.30 1.09
CA LEU A 33 1.36 -2.89 1.43
C LEU A 33 2.63 -2.67 2.24
N VAL A 34 3.43 -1.70 1.83
CA VAL A 34 4.64 -1.27 2.52
C VAL A 34 4.48 0.19 2.93
N CYS A 35 4.70 0.48 4.21
CA CYS A 35 4.76 1.87 4.67
C CYS A 35 6.18 2.37 4.53
N GLU A 36 6.41 3.21 3.54
CA GLU A 36 7.67 3.92 3.41
C GLU A 36 7.60 5.15 4.32
N SER A 37 8.31 5.04 5.44
CA SER A 37 8.43 6.10 6.43
C SER A 37 9.87 6.15 6.88
N GLY A 38 10.76 6.51 5.96
CA GLY A 38 12.15 6.78 6.30
C GLY A 38 12.23 8.04 7.16
N SER A 39 13.01 7.96 8.25
CA SER A 39 13.27 9.07 9.18
C SER A 39 13.88 10.32 8.55
N ASN A 40 14.21 10.29 7.25
CA ASN A 40 14.84 11.36 6.47
C ASN A 40 14.02 11.84 5.26
N HIS A 41 12.75 11.42 5.11
CA HIS A 41 11.94 11.93 3.99
C HIS A 41 11.16 13.20 4.37
N TRP A 42 11.52 14.31 3.73
CA TRP A 42 10.80 15.59 3.75
C TRP A 42 9.30 15.45 3.40
N CYS A 43 8.91 14.36 2.73
CA CYS A 43 7.55 14.05 2.31
C CYS A 43 6.63 13.53 3.42
N GLY A 44 7.14 13.14 4.61
CA GLY A 44 6.35 12.41 5.61
C GLY A 44 6.08 10.95 5.19
N PRO A 45 5.25 10.19 5.93
CA PRO A 45 4.95 8.79 5.59
C PRO A 45 4.04 8.67 4.36
N TRP A 46 4.29 7.67 3.51
CA TRP A 46 3.35 7.20 2.49
C TRP A 46 3.27 5.67 2.50
N TRP A 47 2.33 5.15 1.70
CA TRP A 47 2.16 3.70 1.53
C TRP A 47 2.31 3.33 0.07
N GLU A 48 2.96 2.20 -0.16
CA GLU A 48 3.16 1.63 -1.47
C GLU A 48 2.47 0.28 -1.57
N VAL A 49 1.77 0.09 -2.67
CA VAL A 49 1.28 -1.21 -3.10
C VAL A 49 2.40 -1.85 -3.91
N ARG A 50 2.89 -3.00 -3.47
CA ARG A 50 3.95 -3.75 -4.17
C ARG A 50 3.47 -5.16 -4.47
N CYS A 51 3.79 -5.66 -5.66
CA CYS A 51 3.54 -7.04 -6.05
C CYS A 51 4.87 -7.82 -6.04
N VAL A 52 4.88 -8.99 -5.42
CA VAL A 52 6.04 -9.89 -5.36
C VAL A 52 5.78 -11.06 -6.30
N SER A 53 6.60 -11.19 -7.34
CA SER A 53 6.43 -12.24 -8.34
C SER A 53 6.58 -13.64 -7.72
N GLY A 54 5.75 -14.60 -8.13
CA GLY A 54 5.78 -15.98 -7.62
C GLY A 54 6.96 -16.85 -8.09
N GLY A 55 7.89 -16.31 -8.89
CA GLY A 55 9.02 -17.05 -9.45
C GLY A 55 10.22 -17.21 -8.50
N PRO A 56 11.23 -18.02 -8.89
CA PRO A 56 12.41 -18.32 -8.07
C PRO A 56 13.23 -17.08 -7.69
N SER A 57 13.20 -16.02 -8.50
CA SER A 57 13.92 -14.77 -8.25
C SER A 57 13.17 -13.74 -7.39
N ARG A 58 11.89 -13.98 -7.03
CA ARG A 58 11.03 -13.09 -6.21
C ARG A 58 11.26 -11.58 -6.46
N VAL A 59 10.94 -11.12 -7.66
CA VAL A 59 11.04 -9.70 -8.03
C VAL A 59 9.92 -8.90 -7.36
N VAL A 60 10.25 -7.74 -6.80
CA VAL A 60 9.27 -6.82 -6.19
C VAL A 60 9.00 -5.67 -7.16
N HIS A 61 7.76 -5.55 -7.60
CA HIS A 61 7.30 -4.48 -8.48
C HIS A 61 6.50 -3.45 -7.67
N LEU A 62 6.85 -2.17 -7.83
CA LEU A 62 6.00 -1.08 -7.35
C LEU A 62 4.78 -0.98 -8.26
N VAL A 63 3.60 -1.18 -7.69
CA VAL A 63 2.33 -1.16 -8.42
C VAL A 63 1.72 0.22 -8.36
N HIS A 64 1.63 0.76 -7.15
CA HIS A 64 1.05 2.08 -6.91
C HIS A 64 1.72 2.72 -5.71
N LYS A 65 2.08 3.99 -5.85
CA LYS A 65 2.60 4.82 -4.78
C LYS A 65 1.47 5.72 -4.31
N GLY A 66 1.06 5.55 -3.05
CA GLY A 66 0.09 6.44 -2.42
C GLY A 66 0.66 7.84 -2.15
N PRO A 67 -0.20 8.76 -1.70
CA PRO A 67 0.15 10.16 -1.57
C PRO A 67 1.07 10.40 -0.37
N ASP A 68 1.95 11.39 -0.52
CA ASP A 68 2.89 11.80 0.50
C ASP A 68 2.16 12.47 1.68
N GLY A 69 2.20 11.86 2.87
CA GLY A 69 1.51 12.32 4.06
C GLY A 69 2.31 13.31 4.90
N ARG A 70 2.78 14.44 4.35
CA ARG A 70 3.57 15.41 5.12
C ARG A 70 2.81 15.87 6.38
N GLY A 71 3.48 15.82 7.53
CA GLY A 71 2.89 16.18 8.83
C GLY A 71 1.78 15.25 9.31
N CYS A 72 1.58 14.10 8.66
CA CYS A 72 0.53 13.15 8.99
C CYS A 72 1.09 11.86 9.61
N THR A 73 0.24 11.13 10.33
CA THR A 73 0.59 9.82 10.88
C THR A 73 0.57 8.75 9.80
N ARG A 74 1.27 7.62 10.02
CA ARG A 74 1.21 6.44 9.14
C ARG A 74 -0.22 5.97 8.88
N LEU A 75 -1.09 6.04 9.88
CA LEU A 75 -2.50 5.66 9.75
C LEU A 75 -3.28 6.64 8.86
N LYS A 76 -3.02 7.95 8.99
CA LYS A 76 -3.63 8.95 8.12
C LYS A 76 -3.16 8.80 6.67
N ALA A 77 -1.87 8.55 6.45
CA ALA A 77 -1.35 8.24 5.11
C ALA A 77 -1.99 6.97 4.51
N LEU A 78 -2.26 5.94 5.33
CA LEU A 78 -2.97 4.73 4.87
C LEU A 78 -4.41 5.03 4.45
N ARG A 79 -5.10 5.92 5.18
CA ARG A 79 -6.45 6.37 4.82
C ARG A 79 -6.46 7.14 3.50
N MET A 80 -5.48 8.01 3.29
CA MET A 80 -5.33 8.75 2.03
C MET A 80 -5.11 7.79 0.85
N LEU A 81 -4.24 6.78 1.00
CA LEU A 81 -4.09 5.72 -0.01
C LEU A 81 -5.43 5.03 -0.28
N ARG A 82 -6.19 4.66 0.74
CA ARG A 82 -7.51 4.02 0.56
C ARG A 82 -8.46 4.90 -0.26
N GLU A 83 -8.52 6.18 0.04
CA GLU A 83 -9.37 7.15 -0.67
C GLU A 83 -8.97 7.27 -2.15
N GLU A 84 -7.67 7.33 -2.43
CA GLU A 84 -7.15 7.35 -3.81
C GLU A 84 -7.45 6.04 -4.56
N LEU A 85 -7.24 4.89 -3.93
CA LEU A 85 -7.59 3.59 -4.52
C LEU A 85 -9.09 3.46 -4.79
N LEU A 86 -9.94 3.99 -3.90
CA LEU A 86 -11.39 4.02 -4.12
C LEU A 86 -11.79 4.92 -5.29
N SER A 87 -11.05 5.99 -5.56
CA SER A 87 -11.29 6.86 -6.73
C SER A 87 -10.86 6.24 -8.06
N MET A 88 -10.06 5.18 -8.03
CA MET A 88 -9.65 4.43 -9.22
C MET A 88 -10.66 3.33 -9.62
N ARG A 89 -11.59 2.99 -8.73
CA ARG A 89 -12.67 2.03 -8.97
C ARG A 89 -13.83 2.69 -9.70
#